data_AF-A0A964L8H9-F1
#
_entry.id   AF-A0A964L8H9-F1
#
_cell.length_a   1.000
_cell.length_b   1.000
_cell.length_c   1.000
_cell.angle_alpha   90.00
_cell.angle_beta   90.00
_cell.angle_gamma   90.00
#
_symmetry.space_group_name_H-M   'P 1'
#
loop_
_entity.id
_entity.type
_entity.pdbx_description
1 polymer ?
#
loop_
_entity_poly.entity_id
_entity_poly.type
_entity_poly.pdbx_seq_one_letter_code
_entity_poly.pdbx_strand_id
1 'polypeptide(L)'
;MSQYLQDLSTRLAEGIARLPKSLRERQAVYLVSKQNADGGFSGREGESDLYYTGFALRGLAVLDALTPEIGVRAAGFLRDCLSRQTSVVDFFSFLYSCSLVQATGGVDVLADSAADWPSRVADTLVMFRTSDNGYNKSPGATSGSTYHTFLVGLCFEMLGRSLPNPDDVLRFVESRRREDGGYVEVAAMRRSGTNPTAAAIGLLHLLNRVDLAGADFEPTIDYLAEMPSMEGGLRANDRIPLADLLSTFTGCWTLAQLGALGRINLDQAYHFVESLERPEGGFLGGAWDEATDVEYTFYGLGSLALLYSD
;
A
#
# COMPACT_ATOMS: atom_id res chain seq x y z
N MET A 1 12.96 4.91 -7.44
CA MET A 1 11.74 4.24 -6.94
C MET A 1 12.19 3.15 -5.97
N SER A 2 11.48 2.92 -4.86
CA SER A 2 11.77 1.85 -3.89
C SER A 2 11.82 0.47 -4.58
N GLN A 3 12.75 -0.43 -4.23
CA GLN A 3 12.82 -1.78 -4.82
C GLN A 3 11.55 -2.57 -4.47
N TYR A 4 11.12 -2.51 -3.21
CA TYR A 4 9.86 -3.13 -2.76
C TYR A 4 8.66 -2.68 -3.60
N LEU A 5 8.55 -1.37 -3.87
CA LEU A 5 7.44 -0.84 -4.69
C LEU A 5 7.56 -1.22 -6.17
N GLN A 6 8.78 -1.35 -6.70
CA GLN A 6 9.01 -1.82 -8.07
C GLN A 6 8.58 -3.28 -8.21
N ASP A 7 8.95 -4.15 -7.26
CA ASP A 7 8.58 -5.56 -7.26
C ASP A 7 7.06 -5.72 -7.17
N LEU A 8 6.41 -4.96 -6.27
CA LEU A 8 4.96 -4.91 -6.18
C LEU A 8 4.34 -4.47 -7.52
N SER A 9 4.77 -3.33 -8.06
CA SER A 9 4.19 -2.77 -9.29
C SER A 9 4.33 -3.73 -10.47
N THR A 10 5.49 -4.37 -10.60
CA THR A 10 5.79 -5.36 -11.65
C THR A 10 4.88 -6.57 -11.50
N ARG A 11 4.80 -7.15 -10.30
CA ARG A 11 3.95 -8.32 -10.05
C ARG A 11 2.49 -8.04 -10.33
N LEU A 12 1.99 -6.86 -9.93
CA LEU A 12 0.61 -6.48 -10.20
C LEU A 12 0.35 -6.24 -11.68
N ALA A 13 1.25 -5.56 -12.40
CA ALA A 13 1.10 -5.33 -13.84
C ALA A 13 1.07 -6.65 -14.64
N GLU A 14 1.95 -7.60 -14.32
CA GLU A 14 1.95 -8.94 -14.92
C GLU A 14 0.62 -9.69 -14.67
N GLY A 15 0.12 -9.62 -13.44
CA GLY A 15 -1.16 -10.23 -13.08
C GLY A 15 -2.34 -9.59 -13.80
N ILE A 16 -2.38 -8.25 -13.81
CA ILE A 16 -3.43 -7.47 -14.48
C ILE A 16 -3.45 -7.75 -15.98
N ALA A 17 -2.29 -7.90 -16.64
CA ALA A 17 -2.22 -8.16 -18.08
C ALA A 17 -3.00 -9.42 -18.51
N ARG A 18 -3.22 -10.38 -17.59
CA ARG A 18 -4.00 -11.61 -17.81
C ARG A 18 -5.51 -11.41 -17.63
N LEU A 19 -5.95 -10.34 -16.96
CA LEU A 19 -7.37 -10.07 -16.72
C LEU A 19 -8.11 -9.74 -18.02
N PRO A 20 -9.43 -10.06 -18.09
CA PRO A 20 -10.27 -9.71 -19.23
C PRO A 20 -10.14 -8.23 -19.60
N LYS A 21 -9.93 -7.96 -20.90
CA LYS A 21 -9.76 -6.58 -21.41
C LYS A 21 -10.91 -5.66 -21.00
N SER A 22 -12.15 -6.16 -21.05
CA SER A 22 -13.34 -5.41 -20.67
C SER A 22 -13.36 -5.01 -19.19
N LEU A 23 -12.82 -5.85 -18.30
CA LEU A 23 -12.66 -5.53 -16.88
C LEU A 23 -11.64 -4.40 -16.73
N ARG A 24 -10.47 -4.54 -17.36
CA ARG A 24 -9.41 -3.51 -17.30
C ARG A 24 -9.88 -2.16 -17.81
N GLU A 25 -10.57 -2.12 -18.94
CA GLU A 25 -11.12 -0.90 -19.52
C GLU A 25 -12.18 -0.26 -18.61
N ARG A 26 -13.09 -1.07 -18.03
CA ARG A 26 -14.09 -0.59 -17.07
C ARG A 26 -13.43 0.07 -15.85
N GLN A 27 -12.42 -0.58 -15.28
CA GLN A 27 -11.73 -0.06 -14.09
C GLN A 27 -10.89 1.19 -14.41
N ALA A 28 -10.26 1.26 -15.58
CA ALA A 28 -9.58 2.46 -16.05
C ALA A 28 -10.55 3.64 -16.19
N VAL A 29 -11.69 3.43 -16.85
CA VAL A 29 -12.74 4.47 -17.00
C VAL A 29 -13.23 4.96 -15.64
N TYR A 30 -13.48 4.04 -14.70
CA TYR A 30 -13.87 4.39 -13.34
C TYR A 30 -12.81 5.27 -12.66
N LEU A 31 -11.55 4.85 -12.64
CA LEU A 31 -10.47 5.62 -12.00
C LEU A 31 -10.29 7.01 -12.62
N VAL A 32 -10.30 7.11 -13.95
CA VAL A 32 -10.22 8.40 -14.67
C VAL A 32 -11.40 9.32 -14.30
N SER A 33 -12.60 8.76 -14.13
CA SER A 33 -13.78 9.55 -13.74
C SER A 33 -13.67 10.20 -12.36
N LYS A 34 -12.74 9.74 -11.52
CA LYS A 34 -12.48 10.29 -10.18
C LYS A 34 -11.46 11.44 -10.17
N GLN A 35 -10.92 11.83 -11.34
CA GLN A 35 -9.99 12.96 -11.43
C GLN A 35 -10.76 14.30 -11.47
N ASN A 36 -10.61 15.08 -10.41
CA ASN A 36 -11.26 16.39 -10.25
C ASN A 36 -10.62 17.49 -11.10
N ALA A 37 -11.30 18.63 -11.21
CA ALA A 37 -10.86 19.77 -12.02
C ALA A 37 -9.48 20.32 -11.59
N ASP A 38 -9.12 20.20 -10.31
CA ASP A 38 -7.81 20.57 -9.78
C ASP A 38 -6.69 19.59 -10.18
N GLY A 39 -7.04 18.44 -10.75
CA GLY A 39 -6.13 17.41 -11.24
C GLY A 39 -5.85 16.29 -10.23
N GLY A 40 -6.25 16.46 -8.98
CA GLY A 40 -6.21 15.40 -7.96
C GLY A 40 -7.36 14.40 -8.14
N PHE A 41 -7.37 13.38 -7.30
CA PHE A 41 -8.45 12.37 -7.28
C PHE A 41 -9.14 12.34 -5.93
N SER A 42 -10.44 12.12 -5.97
CA SER A 42 -11.28 12.06 -4.78
C SER A 42 -11.50 10.64 -4.27
N GLY A 43 -11.61 10.54 -2.95
CA GLY A 43 -12.27 9.41 -2.29
C GLY A 43 -13.80 9.58 -2.27
N ARG A 44 -14.41 9.16 -1.17
CA ARG A 44 -15.87 9.21 -0.97
C ARG A 44 -16.40 10.62 -0.71
N GLU A 45 -15.60 11.47 -0.08
CA GLU A 45 -15.96 12.85 0.29
C GLU A 45 -15.92 13.82 -0.92
N GLY A 46 -15.49 13.37 -2.10
CA GLY A 46 -15.53 14.14 -3.35
C GLY A 46 -14.39 15.14 -3.55
N GLU A 47 -13.75 15.62 -2.48
CA GLU A 47 -12.57 16.49 -2.58
C GLU A 47 -11.30 15.69 -2.90
N SER A 48 -10.36 16.35 -3.59
CA SER A 48 -9.04 15.78 -3.90
C SER A 48 -8.13 15.79 -2.68
N ASP A 49 -7.44 14.67 -2.42
CA ASP A 49 -6.34 14.63 -1.45
C ASP A 49 -5.15 13.82 -1.97
N LEU A 50 -4.02 13.88 -1.26
CA LEU A 50 -2.82 13.16 -1.64
C LEU A 50 -3.00 11.64 -1.56
N TYR A 51 -3.76 11.16 -0.58
CA TYR A 51 -3.96 9.74 -0.33
C TYR A 51 -4.67 9.05 -1.49
N TYR A 52 -5.87 9.51 -1.85
CA TYR A 52 -6.65 8.98 -2.95
C TYR A 52 -6.03 9.28 -4.32
N THR A 53 -5.36 10.43 -4.49
CA THR A 53 -4.54 10.69 -5.69
C THR A 53 -3.47 9.63 -5.88
N GLY A 54 -2.76 9.27 -4.81
CA GLY A 54 -1.75 8.21 -4.85
C GLY A 54 -2.34 6.86 -5.27
N PHE A 55 -3.48 6.45 -4.71
CA PHE A 55 -4.14 5.19 -5.10
C PHE A 55 -4.63 5.18 -6.53
N ALA A 56 -5.26 6.26 -6.99
CA ALA A 56 -5.76 6.36 -8.35
C ALA A 56 -4.62 6.28 -9.38
N LEU A 57 -3.52 7.01 -9.16
CA LEU A 57 -2.35 6.98 -10.03
C LEU A 57 -1.70 5.59 -10.06
N ARG A 58 -1.61 4.90 -8.91
CA ARG A 58 -1.11 3.52 -8.85
C ARG A 58 -2.01 2.57 -9.62
N GLY A 59 -3.33 2.67 -9.43
CA GLY A 59 -4.32 1.86 -10.15
C GLY A 59 -4.23 2.06 -11.66
N LEU A 60 -4.17 3.31 -12.11
CA LEU A 60 -4.01 3.64 -13.53
C LEU A 60 -2.67 3.16 -14.08
N ALA A 61 -1.59 3.26 -13.31
CA ALA A 61 -0.27 2.79 -13.74
C ALA A 61 -0.25 1.27 -13.95
N VAL A 62 -0.78 0.48 -13.02
CA VAL A 62 -0.80 -1.00 -13.15
C VAL A 62 -1.78 -1.49 -14.22
N LEU A 63 -2.77 -0.66 -14.59
CA LEU A 63 -3.68 -0.91 -15.71
C LEU A 63 -3.11 -0.52 -17.08
N ASP A 64 -1.92 0.09 -17.14
CA ASP A 64 -1.38 0.74 -18.34
C ASP A 64 -2.33 1.81 -18.91
N ALA A 65 -2.99 2.56 -18.01
CA ALA A 65 -4.01 3.57 -18.32
C ALA A 65 -3.65 4.97 -17.80
N LEU A 66 -2.48 5.14 -17.17
CA LEU A 66 -1.97 6.45 -16.75
C LEU A 66 -1.36 7.17 -17.95
N THR A 67 -2.17 7.97 -18.65
CA THR A 67 -1.73 8.74 -19.82
C THR A 67 -0.97 10.02 -19.43
N PRO A 68 -0.15 10.59 -20.35
CA PRO A 68 0.52 11.87 -20.10
C PRO A 68 -0.43 13.00 -19.72
N GLU A 69 -1.64 13.06 -20.29
CA GLU A 69 -2.64 14.10 -19.98
C GLU A 69 -3.14 14.00 -18.55
N ILE A 70 -3.41 12.78 -18.08
CA ILE A 70 -3.79 12.51 -16.68
C ILE A 70 -2.64 12.90 -15.76
N GLY A 71 -1.41 12.50 -16.12
CA GLY A 71 -0.19 12.80 -15.37
C GLY A 71 0.09 14.31 -15.25
N VAL A 72 -0.09 15.09 -16.32
CA VAL A 72 0.10 16.55 -16.31
C VAL A 72 -0.91 17.23 -15.39
N ARG A 73 -2.18 16.79 -15.39
CA ARG A 73 -3.19 17.31 -14.46
C ARG A 73 -2.84 16.98 -13.02
N ALA A 74 -2.47 15.72 -12.73
CA ALA A 74 -2.04 15.31 -11.41
C ALA A 74 -0.79 16.08 -10.95
N ALA A 75 0.16 16.37 -11.85
CA ALA A 75 1.32 17.22 -11.55
C ALA A 75 0.92 18.62 -11.08
N GLY A 76 -0.13 19.21 -11.66
CA GLY A 76 -0.69 20.49 -11.23
C GLY A 76 -1.14 20.45 -9.77
N PHE A 77 -2.00 19.49 -9.44
CA PHE A 77 -2.46 19.26 -8.06
C PHE A 77 -1.29 19.04 -7.08
N LEU A 78 -0.32 18.19 -7.45
CA LEU A 78 0.83 17.89 -6.59
C LEU A 78 1.66 19.14 -6.30
N ARG A 79 1.86 20.04 -7.28
CA ARG A 79 2.56 21.31 -7.05
C ARG A 79 1.84 22.19 -6.03
N ASP A 80 0.51 22.24 -6.09
CA ASP A 80 -0.31 23.00 -5.13
C ASP A 80 -0.29 22.41 -3.72
N CYS A 81 0.13 21.15 -3.58
CA CYS A 81 0.33 20.49 -2.29
C CYS A 81 1.70 20.74 -1.67
N LEU A 82 2.71 21.23 -2.42
CA LEU A 82 4.09 21.38 -1.93
C LEU A 82 4.22 22.24 -0.67
N SER A 83 3.33 23.21 -0.46
CA SER A 83 3.36 24.12 0.67
C SER A 83 2.52 23.68 1.88
N ARG A 84 1.87 22.51 1.82
CA ARG A 84 0.99 22.03 2.90
C ARG A 84 1.78 21.23 3.94
N GLN A 85 1.39 21.30 5.21
CA GLN A 85 1.91 20.39 6.24
C GLN A 85 1.33 19.00 6.01
N THR A 86 2.21 18.01 5.90
CA THR A 86 1.84 16.65 5.50
C THR A 86 2.12 15.65 6.61
N SER A 87 1.18 14.74 6.83
CA SER A 87 1.40 13.53 7.63
C SER A 87 2.42 12.60 6.95
N VAL A 88 2.88 11.56 7.64
CA VAL A 88 3.72 10.50 7.02
C VAL A 88 3.02 9.84 5.83
N VAL A 89 1.70 9.63 5.93
CA VAL A 89 0.88 9.08 4.85
C VAL A 89 0.89 10.01 3.64
N ASP A 90 0.71 11.31 3.87
CA ASP A 90 0.75 12.31 2.81
C ASP A 90 2.15 12.41 2.16
N PHE A 91 3.23 12.33 2.94
CA PHE A 91 4.59 12.30 2.41
C PHE A 91 4.80 11.12 1.46
N PHE A 92 4.40 9.93 1.89
CA PHE A 92 4.48 8.73 1.07
C PHE A 92 3.67 8.89 -0.22
N SER A 93 2.39 9.25 -0.10
CA SER A 93 1.50 9.40 -1.25
C SER A 93 1.99 10.47 -2.22
N PHE A 94 2.51 11.58 -1.71
CA PHE A 94 3.09 12.65 -2.53
C PHE A 94 4.32 12.19 -3.31
N LEU A 95 5.33 11.62 -2.63
CA LEU A 95 6.56 11.16 -3.27
C LEU A 95 6.27 10.09 -4.33
N TYR A 96 5.36 9.16 -4.03
CA TYR A 96 5.04 8.08 -4.95
C TYR A 96 4.26 8.59 -6.17
N SER A 97 3.31 9.50 -5.96
CA SER A 97 2.59 10.16 -7.04
C SER A 97 3.54 10.91 -7.97
N CYS A 98 4.51 11.67 -7.42
CA CYS A 98 5.54 12.35 -8.23
C CYS A 98 6.34 11.36 -9.08
N SER A 99 6.74 10.22 -8.48
CA SER A 99 7.50 9.18 -9.18
C SER A 99 6.70 8.53 -10.32
N LEU A 100 5.40 8.29 -10.13
CA LEU A 100 4.52 7.68 -11.14
C LEU A 100 4.25 8.64 -12.30
N VAL A 101 3.97 9.91 -12.00
CA VAL A 101 3.77 10.95 -13.02
C VAL A 101 5.03 11.14 -13.85
N GLN A 102 6.20 11.18 -13.21
CA GLN A 102 7.48 11.29 -13.92
C GLN A 102 7.76 10.06 -14.80
N ALA A 103 7.48 8.85 -14.30
CA ALA A 103 7.75 7.60 -15.01
C ALA A 103 6.88 7.39 -16.27
N THR A 104 5.67 7.94 -16.30
CA THR A 104 4.71 7.81 -17.42
C THR A 104 4.95 8.82 -18.55
N GLY A 105 6.18 9.34 -18.65
CA GLY A 105 6.57 10.37 -19.61
C GLY A 105 6.13 11.79 -19.20
N GLY A 106 5.69 11.94 -17.96
CA GLY A 106 5.18 13.18 -17.42
C GLY A 106 6.22 14.06 -16.73
N VAL A 107 5.71 15.23 -16.38
CA VAL A 107 6.39 16.36 -15.76
C VAL A 107 7.11 15.96 -14.47
N ASP A 108 8.36 16.37 -14.31
CA ASP A 108 9.03 16.35 -13.01
C ASP A 108 8.44 17.44 -12.10
N VAL A 109 7.58 17.01 -11.18
CA VAL A 109 6.89 17.87 -10.20
C VAL A 109 7.89 18.62 -9.32
N LEU A 110 9.06 18.03 -9.06
CA LEU A 110 10.07 18.51 -8.13
C LEU A 110 11.24 19.21 -8.82
N ALA A 111 11.20 19.40 -10.15
CA ALA A 111 12.28 20.03 -10.91
C ALA A 111 12.72 21.41 -10.39
N ASP A 112 11.75 22.22 -9.93
CA ASP A 112 12.00 23.57 -9.41
C ASP A 112 12.25 23.60 -7.89
N SER A 113 12.23 22.44 -7.22
CA SER A 113 12.50 22.36 -5.79
C SER A 113 13.99 22.58 -5.51
N ALA A 114 14.29 23.27 -4.40
CA ALA A 114 15.68 23.46 -3.98
C ALA A 114 16.41 22.11 -3.82
N ALA A 115 17.66 22.02 -4.25
CA ALA A 115 18.41 20.77 -4.35
C ALA A 115 18.54 19.95 -3.05
N ASP A 116 18.37 20.61 -1.90
CA ASP A 116 18.39 20.01 -0.56
C ASP A 116 17.00 19.50 -0.10
N TRP A 117 15.96 19.58 -0.93
CA TRP A 117 14.62 19.07 -0.60
C TRP A 117 14.63 17.61 -0.11
N PRO A 118 15.42 16.66 -0.66
CA PRO A 118 15.42 15.29 -0.16
C PRO A 118 15.93 15.20 1.28
N SER A 119 16.90 16.05 1.64
CA SER A 119 17.42 16.14 3.00
C SER A 119 16.35 16.70 3.94
N ARG A 120 15.65 17.78 3.56
CA ARG A 120 14.58 18.36 4.39
C ARG A 120 13.43 17.40 4.65
N VAL A 121 13.03 16.61 3.64
CA VAL A 121 12.01 15.56 3.82
C VAL A 121 12.52 14.50 4.77
N ALA A 122 13.75 14.01 4.61
CA ALA A 122 14.35 13.04 5.53
C ALA A 122 14.42 13.56 6.97
N ASP A 123 14.85 14.80 7.18
CA ASP A 123 14.91 15.45 8.50
C ASP A 123 13.51 15.56 9.13
N THR A 124 12.49 15.87 8.32
CA THR A 124 11.10 15.93 8.77
C THR A 124 10.59 14.54 9.15
N LEU A 125 10.90 13.50 8.38
CA LEU A 125 10.52 12.11 8.70
C LEU A 125 11.13 11.64 10.02
N VAL A 126 12.37 12.06 10.33
CA VAL A 126 13.02 11.75 11.63
C VAL A 126 12.25 12.32 12.81
N MET A 127 11.53 13.44 12.66
CA MET A 127 10.72 14.02 13.74
C MET A 127 9.55 13.11 14.19
N PHE A 128 9.15 12.14 13.37
CA PHE A 128 8.11 11.18 13.71
C PHE A 128 8.63 9.96 14.48
N ARG A 129 9.95 9.87 14.72
CA ARG A 129 10.56 8.76 15.45
C ARG A 129 10.14 8.77 16.91
N THR A 130 9.84 7.59 17.45
CA THR A 130 9.35 7.39 18.82
C THR A 130 10.43 6.80 19.73
N SER A 131 10.19 6.81 21.04
CA SER A 131 11.16 6.29 22.03
C SER A 131 11.39 4.78 21.95
N ASP A 132 10.46 4.03 21.36
CA ASP A 132 10.62 2.61 21.09
C ASP A 132 11.27 2.33 19.71
N ASN A 133 11.81 3.36 19.05
CA ASN A 133 12.52 3.32 17.77
C ASN A 133 11.67 3.03 16.52
N GLY A 134 10.35 3.00 16.65
CA GLY A 134 9.45 3.07 15.50
C GLY A 134 9.23 4.52 15.03
N TYR A 135 8.24 4.68 14.15
CA TYR A 135 7.68 5.97 13.75
C TYR A 135 6.17 5.99 13.98
N ASN A 136 5.61 7.16 14.20
CA ASN A 136 4.17 7.35 14.42
C ASN A 136 3.59 8.36 13.42
N LYS A 137 2.26 8.49 13.37
CA LYS A 137 1.56 9.51 12.58
C LYS A 137 1.78 10.93 13.09
N SER A 138 2.10 11.08 14.38
CA SER A 138 2.23 12.38 15.04
C SER A 138 3.62 12.54 15.67
N PRO A 139 4.30 13.68 15.46
CA PRO A 139 5.55 13.98 16.16
C PRO A 139 5.34 13.99 17.67
N GLY A 140 6.33 13.48 18.41
CA GLY A 140 6.28 13.43 19.88
C GLY A 140 5.43 12.30 20.48
N ALA A 141 4.90 11.38 19.66
CA ALA A 141 4.25 10.18 20.16
C ALA A 141 5.23 9.28 20.95
N THR A 142 4.72 8.58 21.97
CA THR A 142 5.54 7.74 22.87
C THR A 142 5.75 6.32 22.36
N SER A 143 4.93 5.84 21.42
CA SER A 143 5.06 4.50 20.83
C SER A 143 4.88 4.53 19.32
N GLY A 144 5.74 3.78 18.63
CA GLY A 144 5.72 3.64 17.19
C GLY A 144 4.56 2.76 16.71
N SER A 145 4.18 3.02 15.47
CA SER A 145 3.20 2.26 14.70
C SER A 145 3.95 1.41 13.66
N THR A 146 3.59 0.13 13.54
CA THR A 146 4.20 -0.75 12.54
C THR A 146 3.97 -0.22 11.12
N TYR A 147 2.74 0.19 10.81
CA TYR A 147 2.39 0.80 9.53
C TYR A 147 3.17 2.09 9.22
N HIS A 148 3.24 3.04 10.16
CA HIS A 148 3.94 4.29 9.94
C HIS A 148 5.46 4.10 9.82
N THR A 149 6.02 3.15 10.58
CA THR A 149 7.44 2.77 10.45
C THR A 149 7.74 2.22 9.06
N PHE A 150 6.86 1.38 8.52
CA PHE A 150 6.96 0.87 7.16
C PHE A 150 6.87 2.00 6.10
N LEU A 151 5.90 2.92 6.23
CA LEU A 151 5.79 4.06 5.32
C LEU A 151 7.03 4.97 5.33
N VAL A 152 7.58 5.25 6.52
CA VAL A 152 8.83 6.01 6.63
C VAL A 152 9.97 5.26 5.94
N GLY A 153 10.05 3.93 6.11
CA GLY A 153 10.98 3.06 5.38
C GLY A 153 10.91 3.27 3.87
N LEU A 154 9.71 3.19 3.30
CA LEU A 154 9.49 3.42 1.86
C LEU A 154 9.93 4.83 1.44
N CYS A 155 9.59 5.86 2.22
CA CYS A 155 10.01 7.22 1.93
C CYS A 155 11.54 7.36 1.88
N PHE A 156 12.27 6.80 2.86
CA PHE A 156 13.74 6.85 2.85
C PHE A 156 14.33 6.17 1.61
N GLU A 157 13.84 4.99 1.25
CA GLU A 157 14.31 4.29 0.05
C GLU A 157 14.01 5.08 -1.23
N MET A 158 12.83 5.70 -1.32
CA MET A 158 12.45 6.56 -2.44
C MET A 158 13.32 7.82 -2.55
N LEU A 159 13.81 8.34 -1.42
CA LEU A 159 14.79 9.43 -1.37
C LEU A 159 16.23 8.97 -1.70
N GLY A 160 16.44 7.68 -1.99
CA GLY A 160 17.75 7.08 -2.23
C GLY A 160 18.62 7.05 -0.98
N ARG A 161 18.01 6.94 0.22
CA ARG A 161 18.69 7.01 1.52
C ARG A 161 18.41 5.77 2.35
N SER A 162 19.37 5.41 3.19
CA SER A 162 19.17 4.39 4.22
C SER A 162 18.35 4.93 5.38
N LEU A 163 17.54 4.06 5.98
CA LEU A 163 16.83 4.36 7.22
C LEU A 163 17.82 4.69 8.35
N PRO A 164 17.60 5.74 9.16
CA PRO A 164 18.46 6.04 10.29
C PRO A 164 18.40 4.94 11.36
N ASN A 165 19.57 4.44 11.77
CA ASN A 165 19.74 3.36 12.75
C ASN A 165 18.86 2.13 12.44
N PRO A 166 19.11 1.41 11.33
CA PRO A 166 18.27 0.31 10.87
C PRO A 166 18.17 -0.84 11.89
N ASP A 167 19.20 -1.05 12.71
CA ASP A 167 19.20 -2.06 13.77
C ASP A 167 18.19 -1.74 14.89
N ASP A 168 17.96 -0.46 15.18
CA ASP A 168 16.95 -0.05 16.15
C ASP A 168 15.54 -0.33 15.62
N VAL A 169 15.35 -0.10 14.32
CA VAL A 169 14.07 -0.36 13.65
C VAL A 169 13.82 -1.86 13.51
N LEU A 170 14.88 -2.66 13.31
CA LEU A 170 14.80 -4.11 13.38
C LEU A 170 14.30 -4.58 14.76
N ARG A 171 14.91 -4.08 15.85
CA ARG A 171 14.45 -4.40 17.21
C ARG A 171 13.01 -3.92 17.47
N PHE A 172 12.62 -2.78 16.90
CA PHE A 172 11.24 -2.31 16.96
C PHE A 172 10.29 -3.31 16.29
N VAL A 173 10.53 -3.73 15.05
CA VAL A 173 9.63 -4.65 14.34
C VAL A 173 9.59 -6.03 14.99
N GLU A 174 10.72 -6.54 15.49
CA GLU A 174 10.77 -7.78 16.26
C GLU A 174 9.91 -7.69 17.53
N SER A 175 9.90 -6.54 18.21
CA SER A 175 9.04 -6.32 19.39
C SER A 175 7.53 -6.28 19.07
N ARG A 176 7.16 -6.20 17.79
CA ARG A 176 5.76 -6.22 17.33
C ARG A 176 5.27 -7.63 16.99
N ARG A 177 6.16 -8.63 16.92
CA ARG A 177 5.76 -10.04 16.72
C ARG A 177 5.00 -10.59 17.93
N ARG A 178 4.07 -11.50 17.72
CA ARG A 178 3.33 -12.23 18.77
C ARG A 178 3.51 -13.74 18.62
N GLU A 179 3.12 -14.48 19.65
CA GLU A 179 3.18 -15.95 19.68
C GLU A 179 2.30 -16.59 18.60
N ASP A 180 1.26 -15.88 18.15
CA ASP A 180 0.40 -16.29 17.03
C ASP A 180 1.10 -16.22 15.65
N GLY A 181 2.36 -15.78 15.59
CA GLY A 181 3.16 -15.71 14.36
C GLY A 181 3.00 -14.41 13.57
N GLY A 182 1.96 -13.62 13.85
CA GLY A 182 1.73 -12.32 13.24
C GLY A 182 2.41 -11.16 13.97
N TYR A 183 2.11 -9.95 13.51
CA TYR A 183 2.57 -8.70 14.12
C TYR A 183 1.39 -7.79 14.50
N VAL A 184 1.63 -6.94 15.49
CA VAL A 184 0.68 -5.92 15.94
C VAL A 184 1.03 -4.52 15.46
N GLU A 185 0.04 -3.64 15.43
CA GLU A 185 0.22 -2.24 15.06
C GLU A 185 0.94 -1.42 16.14
N VAL A 186 0.62 -1.66 17.41
CA VAL A 186 1.24 -0.98 18.56
C VAL A 186 1.55 -1.97 19.69
N ALA A 187 2.56 -1.66 20.52
CA ALA A 187 3.07 -2.55 21.57
C ALA A 187 1.99 -3.13 22.50
N ALA A 188 1.00 -2.32 22.87
CA ALA A 188 -0.02 -2.71 23.85
C ALA A 188 -0.98 -3.81 23.35
N MET A 189 -1.06 -4.03 22.04
CA MET A 189 -1.92 -5.06 21.46
C MET A 189 -1.36 -6.45 21.72
N ARG A 190 -2.25 -7.40 22.01
CA ARG A 190 -1.89 -8.80 22.33
C ARG A 190 -2.08 -9.76 21.16
N ARG A 191 -2.99 -9.44 20.24
CA ARG A 191 -3.36 -10.28 19.09
C ARG A 191 -2.96 -9.56 17.82
N SER A 192 -2.35 -10.29 16.89
CA SER A 192 -1.86 -9.76 15.62
C SER A 192 -2.99 -9.37 14.68
N GLY A 193 -2.63 -8.66 13.61
CA GLY A 193 -3.52 -8.37 12.49
C GLY A 193 -2.86 -8.61 11.13
N THR A 194 -3.66 -8.80 10.09
CA THR A 194 -3.19 -9.02 8.71
C THR A 194 -2.38 -7.84 8.20
N ASN A 195 -2.90 -6.62 8.30
CA ASN A 195 -2.23 -5.43 7.77
C ASN A 195 -0.92 -5.08 8.51
N PRO A 196 -0.85 -5.10 9.86
CA PRO A 196 0.42 -4.90 10.56
C PRO A 196 1.43 -6.01 10.29
N THR A 197 0.98 -7.25 10.07
CA THR A 197 1.84 -8.37 9.65
C THR A 197 2.45 -8.09 8.28
N ALA A 198 1.65 -7.68 7.30
CA ALA A 198 2.15 -7.29 5.98
C ALA A 198 3.14 -6.13 6.04
N ALA A 199 2.84 -5.09 6.83
CA ALA A 199 3.73 -3.95 7.02
C ALA A 199 5.06 -4.34 7.69
N ALA A 200 5.03 -5.26 8.67
CA ALA A 200 6.22 -5.77 9.32
C ALA A 200 7.12 -6.57 8.35
N ILE A 201 6.54 -7.46 7.53
CA ILE A 201 7.28 -8.20 6.51
C ILE A 201 7.86 -7.25 5.46
N GLY A 202 7.08 -6.27 5.00
CA GLY A 202 7.56 -5.23 4.09
C GLY A 202 8.74 -4.45 4.69
N LEU A 203 8.67 -4.07 5.97
CA LEU A 203 9.76 -3.38 6.65
C LEU A 203 11.02 -4.26 6.80
N LEU A 204 10.87 -5.54 7.12
CA LEU A 204 12.00 -6.48 7.18
C LEU A 204 12.71 -6.61 5.81
N HIS A 205 11.94 -6.61 4.72
CA HIS A 205 12.47 -6.57 3.37
C HIS A 205 13.25 -5.27 3.10
N LEU A 206 12.69 -4.10 3.45
CA LEU A 206 13.35 -2.80 3.26
C LEU A 206 14.68 -2.67 4.02
N LEU A 207 14.80 -3.32 5.18
CA LEU A 207 16.05 -3.30 5.94
C LEU A 207 17.16 -4.11 5.26
N ASN A 208 16.85 -4.91 4.23
CA ASN A 208 17.77 -5.83 3.54
C ASN A 208 18.50 -6.76 4.53
N ARG A 209 17.86 -7.07 5.66
CA ARG A 209 18.40 -7.92 6.73
C ARG A 209 17.81 -9.32 6.74
N VAL A 210 16.84 -9.57 5.88
CA VAL A 210 16.24 -10.88 5.73
C VAL A 210 16.35 -11.32 4.29
N ASP A 211 17.22 -12.30 4.04
CA ASP A 211 17.06 -13.14 2.86
C ASP A 211 15.72 -13.87 3.04
N LEU A 212 14.69 -13.44 2.30
CA LEU A 212 13.36 -14.03 2.39
C LEU A 212 13.38 -15.54 2.07
N ALA A 213 14.39 -16.02 1.34
CA ALA A 213 14.57 -17.43 1.05
C ALA A 213 15.19 -18.23 2.21
N GLY A 214 15.80 -17.57 3.21
CA GLY A 214 16.55 -18.22 4.30
C GLY A 214 15.98 -18.02 5.71
N ALA A 215 15.03 -17.10 5.91
CA ALA A 215 14.39 -16.90 7.21
C ALA A 215 13.17 -17.78 7.43
N ASP A 216 12.99 -18.24 8.67
CA ASP A 216 11.81 -19.01 9.08
C ASP A 216 10.60 -18.07 9.27
N PHE A 217 9.86 -17.92 8.18
CA PHE A 217 8.57 -17.23 8.16
C PHE A 217 7.38 -18.17 8.32
N GLU A 218 7.58 -19.45 8.60
CA GLU A 218 6.49 -20.42 8.68
C GLU A 218 5.39 -20.01 9.67
N PRO A 219 5.70 -19.50 10.89
CA PRO A 219 4.65 -19.03 11.79
C PRO A 219 3.86 -17.83 11.23
N THR A 220 4.49 -16.96 10.45
CA THR A 220 3.81 -15.83 9.80
C THR A 220 2.95 -16.29 8.63
N ILE A 221 3.43 -17.28 7.86
CA ILE A 221 2.66 -17.93 6.80
C ILE A 221 1.43 -18.62 7.38
N ASP A 222 1.59 -19.39 8.46
CA ASP A 222 0.51 -20.06 9.17
C ASP A 222 -0.53 -19.05 9.68
N TYR A 223 -0.07 -17.98 10.34
CA TYR A 223 -0.96 -16.90 10.79
C TYR A 223 -1.82 -16.34 9.66
N LEU A 224 -1.21 -15.98 8.51
CA LEU A 224 -1.94 -15.43 7.37
C LEU A 224 -2.85 -16.47 6.70
N ALA A 225 -2.46 -17.74 6.68
CA ALA A 225 -3.26 -18.83 6.13
C ALA A 225 -4.53 -19.13 6.96
N GLU A 226 -4.58 -18.70 8.22
CA GLU A 226 -5.78 -18.77 9.08
C GLU A 226 -6.70 -17.54 8.96
N MET A 227 -6.26 -16.49 8.24
CA MET A 227 -7.05 -15.27 8.08
C MET A 227 -8.23 -15.35 7.11
N PRO A 228 -8.31 -16.26 6.11
CA PRO A 228 -9.52 -16.41 5.31
C PRO A 228 -10.78 -16.55 6.17
N SER A 229 -11.83 -15.83 5.78
CA SER A 229 -13.16 -15.92 6.36
C SER A 229 -14.00 -16.96 5.61
N MET A 230 -15.25 -17.16 6.07
CA MET A 230 -16.24 -17.94 5.33
C MET A 230 -16.62 -17.31 3.98
N GLU A 231 -16.32 -16.03 3.78
CA GLU A 231 -16.56 -15.31 2.52
C GLU A 231 -15.44 -15.57 1.50
N GLY A 232 -14.32 -16.18 1.91
CA GLY A 232 -13.15 -16.48 1.07
C GLY A 232 -12.02 -15.45 1.21
N GLY A 233 -12.34 -14.17 1.35
CA GLY A 233 -11.36 -13.11 1.60
C GLY A 233 -10.73 -13.19 2.99
N LEU A 234 -9.67 -12.42 3.24
CA LEU A 234 -8.97 -12.40 4.53
C LEU A 234 -9.56 -11.37 5.48
N ARG A 235 -9.61 -11.74 6.76
CA ARG A 235 -10.03 -10.91 7.88
C ARG A 235 -8.90 -10.00 8.32
N ALA A 236 -9.24 -8.85 8.92
CA ALA A 236 -8.22 -7.94 9.46
C ALA A 236 -7.50 -8.48 10.70
N ASN A 237 -8.18 -9.32 11.49
CA ASN A 237 -7.62 -10.08 12.61
C ASN A 237 -8.57 -11.21 13.01
N ASP A 238 -8.16 -12.03 13.97
CA ASP A 238 -8.89 -13.19 14.44
C ASP A 238 -10.23 -12.91 15.16
N ARG A 239 -10.52 -11.66 15.56
CA ARG A 239 -11.79 -11.27 16.22
C ARG A 239 -12.83 -10.72 15.26
N ILE A 240 -12.42 -10.27 14.08
CA ILE A 240 -13.33 -9.75 13.06
C ILE A 240 -13.73 -10.94 12.19
N PRO A 241 -15.02 -11.29 12.08
CA PRO A 241 -15.43 -12.47 11.31
C PRO A 241 -15.49 -12.21 9.80
N LEU A 242 -15.65 -10.95 9.40
CA LEU A 242 -15.82 -10.53 8.01
C LEU A 242 -14.48 -10.25 7.34
N ALA A 243 -14.40 -10.55 6.05
CA ALA A 243 -13.27 -10.18 5.22
C ALA A 243 -13.39 -8.74 4.70
N ASP A 244 -12.24 -8.17 4.33
CA ASP A 244 -12.15 -6.87 3.67
C ASP A 244 -11.06 -6.89 2.58
N LEU A 245 -11.17 -6.00 1.59
CA LEU A 245 -10.23 -5.96 0.45
C LEU A 245 -8.82 -5.54 0.84
N LEU A 246 -8.66 -4.66 1.82
CA LEU A 246 -7.34 -4.21 2.26
C LEU A 246 -6.56 -5.39 2.88
N SER A 247 -7.19 -6.13 3.79
CA SER A 247 -6.63 -7.31 4.44
C SER A 247 -6.41 -8.45 3.43
N THR A 248 -7.35 -8.65 2.51
CA THR A 248 -7.22 -9.64 1.42
C THR A 248 -6.02 -9.32 0.54
N PHE A 249 -5.91 -8.09 0.05
CA PHE A 249 -4.80 -7.69 -0.81
C PHE A 249 -3.45 -7.81 -0.10
N THR A 250 -3.31 -7.23 1.09
CA THR A 250 -2.02 -7.17 1.79
C THR A 250 -1.57 -8.55 2.29
N GLY A 251 -2.51 -9.38 2.75
CA GLY A 251 -2.23 -10.76 3.14
C GLY A 251 -1.83 -11.63 1.94
N CYS A 252 -2.57 -11.56 0.83
CA CYS A 252 -2.22 -12.28 -0.41
C CYS A 252 -0.86 -11.83 -0.97
N TRP A 253 -0.58 -10.52 -0.98
CA TRP A 253 0.72 -10.00 -1.39
C TRP A 253 1.84 -10.54 -0.52
N THR A 254 1.67 -10.51 0.81
CA THR A 254 2.67 -11.02 1.75
C THR A 254 2.92 -12.51 1.56
N LEU A 255 1.85 -13.31 1.44
CA LEU A 255 1.98 -14.74 1.14
C LEU A 255 2.66 -14.98 -0.22
N ALA A 256 2.37 -14.17 -1.24
CA ALA A 256 3.03 -14.28 -2.54
C ALA A 256 4.53 -13.97 -2.45
N GLN A 257 4.93 -12.93 -1.71
CA GLN A 257 6.33 -12.60 -1.47
C GLN A 257 7.08 -13.72 -0.73
N LEU A 258 6.38 -14.41 0.18
CA LEU A 258 6.92 -15.55 0.94
C LEU A 258 6.81 -16.89 0.18
N GLY A 259 6.38 -16.89 -1.09
CA GLY A 259 6.24 -18.11 -1.89
C GLY A 259 5.13 -19.06 -1.41
N ALA A 260 4.19 -18.56 -0.60
CA ALA A 260 3.21 -19.32 0.14
C ALA A 260 1.75 -18.94 -0.20
N LEU A 261 1.50 -18.26 -1.33
CA LEU A 261 0.15 -17.86 -1.74
C LEU A 261 -0.80 -19.06 -1.82
N GLY A 262 -0.33 -20.23 -2.26
CA GLY A 262 -1.12 -21.47 -2.31
C GLY A 262 -1.53 -22.07 -0.96
N ARG A 263 -1.19 -21.44 0.17
CA ARG A 263 -1.63 -21.85 1.51
C ARG A 263 -3.07 -21.45 1.82
N ILE A 264 -3.66 -20.58 1.02
CA ILE A 264 -5.08 -20.23 1.07
C ILE A 264 -5.81 -20.79 -0.15
N ASN A 265 -7.14 -20.88 -0.07
CA ASN A 265 -7.95 -21.25 -1.23
C ASN A 265 -8.06 -20.06 -2.19
N LEU A 266 -7.33 -20.12 -3.31
CA LEU A 266 -7.25 -19.03 -4.28
C LEU A 266 -8.57 -18.77 -5.00
N ASP A 267 -9.33 -19.83 -5.33
CA ASP A 267 -10.63 -19.70 -6.00
C ASP A 267 -11.64 -18.97 -5.10
N GLN A 268 -11.69 -19.33 -3.82
CA GLN A 268 -12.57 -18.65 -2.86
C GLN A 268 -12.15 -17.19 -2.65
N ALA A 269 -10.85 -16.91 -2.52
CA ALA A 269 -10.37 -15.55 -2.40
C ALA A 269 -10.65 -14.73 -3.69
N TYR A 270 -10.51 -15.34 -4.87
CA TYR A 270 -10.85 -14.71 -6.15
C TYR A 270 -12.33 -14.36 -6.22
N HIS A 271 -13.22 -15.31 -5.93
CA HIS A 271 -14.67 -15.08 -5.96
C HIS A 271 -15.14 -14.04 -4.93
N PHE A 272 -14.48 -13.99 -3.76
CA PHE A 272 -14.70 -12.90 -2.81
C PHE A 272 -14.42 -11.54 -3.44
N VAL A 273 -13.23 -11.36 -4.01
CA VAL A 273 -12.81 -10.09 -4.62
C VAL A 273 -13.72 -9.73 -5.80
N GLU A 274 -14.05 -10.70 -6.65
CA GLU A 274 -14.97 -10.54 -7.77
C GLU A 274 -16.36 -10.08 -7.31
N SER A 275 -16.86 -10.61 -6.19
CA SER A 275 -18.17 -10.23 -5.64
C SER A 275 -18.24 -8.77 -5.16
N LEU A 276 -17.08 -8.13 -4.92
CA LEU A 276 -16.98 -6.73 -4.49
C LEU A 276 -16.83 -5.76 -5.65
N GLU A 277 -16.64 -6.25 -6.89
CA GLU A 277 -16.61 -5.42 -8.08
C GLU A 277 -18.01 -4.86 -8.40
N ARG A 278 -18.07 -3.60 -8.84
CA ARG A 278 -19.32 -2.99 -9.32
C ARG A 278 -19.44 -2.97 -10.84
N PRO A 279 -20.66 -3.13 -11.41
CA PRO A 279 -20.88 -3.08 -12.86
C PRO A 279 -20.40 -1.78 -13.54
N GLU A 280 -20.50 -0.66 -12.83
CA GLU A 280 -20.03 0.67 -13.22
C GLU A 280 -18.51 0.86 -13.08
N GLY A 281 -17.81 -0.12 -12.52
CA GLY A 281 -16.41 -0.04 -12.13
C GLY A 281 -16.23 0.38 -10.68
N GLY A 282 -15.02 0.16 -10.17
CA GLY A 282 -14.68 0.29 -8.78
C GLY A 282 -15.03 -0.94 -7.95
N PHE A 283 -14.52 -0.95 -6.71
CA PHE A 283 -14.70 -2.04 -5.76
C PHE A 283 -15.17 -1.52 -4.40
N LEU A 284 -15.98 -2.34 -3.71
CA LEU A 284 -16.41 -2.15 -2.33
C LEU A 284 -15.32 -2.63 -1.36
N GLY A 285 -15.20 -2.00 -0.18
CA GLY A 285 -14.21 -2.43 0.82
C GLY A 285 -14.49 -3.79 1.46
N GLY A 286 -15.74 -4.21 1.47
CA GLY A 286 -16.24 -5.52 1.93
C GLY A 286 -17.73 -5.64 1.63
N ALA A 287 -18.34 -6.80 1.90
CA ALA A 287 -19.75 -7.04 1.59
C ALA A 287 -20.72 -6.13 2.37
N TRP A 288 -20.26 -5.53 3.47
CA TRP A 288 -20.99 -4.57 4.29
C TRP A 288 -20.96 -3.14 3.72
N ASP A 289 -20.12 -2.88 2.73
CA ASP A 289 -19.87 -1.55 2.21
C ASP A 289 -20.85 -1.21 1.08
N GLU A 290 -21.20 0.07 0.97
CA GLU A 290 -22.22 0.55 0.02
C GLU A 290 -21.63 1.42 -1.09
N ALA A 291 -20.38 1.87 -0.93
CA ALA A 291 -19.75 2.82 -1.85
C ALA A 291 -18.37 2.36 -2.29
N THR A 292 -18.08 2.59 -3.57
CA THR A 292 -16.75 2.39 -4.14
C THR A 292 -15.88 3.63 -3.95
N ASP A 293 -14.57 3.43 -3.89
CA ASP A 293 -13.57 4.49 -3.96
C ASP A 293 -12.32 4.01 -4.70
N VAL A 294 -11.37 4.92 -4.96
CA VAL A 294 -10.15 4.59 -5.72
C VAL A 294 -9.16 3.72 -4.93
N GLU A 295 -9.23 3.75 -3.60
CA GLU A 295 -8.36 2.96 -2.71
C GLU A 295 -8.74 1.47 -2.78
N TYR A 296 -10.00 1.14 -2.51
CA TYR A 296 -10.47 -0.24 -2.59
C TYR A 296 -10.46 -0.75 -4.03
N THR A 297 -10.59 0.13 -5.02
CA THR A 297 -10.39 -0.26 -6.43
C THR A 297 -8.96 -0.70 -6.70
N PHE A 298 -7.96 0.00 -6.16
CA PHE A 298 -6.57 -0.44 -6.25
C PHE A 298 -6.35 -1.79 -5.54
N TYR A 299 -6.93 -1.98 -4.35
CA TYR A 299 -6.83 -3.25 -3.64
C TYR A 299 -7.54 -4.41 -4.34
N GLY A 300 -8.71 -4.16 -4.94
CA GLY A 300 -9.44 -5.13 -5.76
C GLY A 300 -8.63 -5.56 -6.97
N LEU A 301 -8.15 -4.59 -7.77
CA LEU A 301 -7.26 -4.85 -8.91
C LEU A 301 -6.01 -5.62 -8.50
N GLY A 302 -5.36 -5.21 -7.42
CA GLY A 302 -4.17 -5.87 -6.90
C GLY A 302 -4.45 -7.30 -6.45
N SER A 303 -5.60 -7.56 -5.83
CA SER A 303 -5.99 -8.90 -5.41
C SER A 303 -6.31 -9.79 -6.62
N LEU A 304 -7.06 -9.29 -7.60
CA LEU A 304 -7.32 -10.00 -8.85
C LEU A 304 -6.01 -10.34 -9.59
N ALA A 305 -5.06 -9.41 -9.64
CA ALA A 305 -3.76 -9.64 -10.26
C ALA A 305 -3.01 -10.84 -9.67
N LEU A 306 -3.10 -11.01 -8.34
CA LEU A 306 -2.43 -12.09 -7.61
C LEU A 306 -3.19 -13.42 -7.71
N LEU A 307 -4.52 -13.37 -7.77
CA LEU A 307 -5.39 -14.54 -7.62
C LEU A 307 -5.90 -15.12 -8.95
N TYR A 308 -5.91 -14.35 -10.03
CA TYR A 308 -6.46 -14.79 -11.31
C TYR A 308 -5.67 -15.95 -11.93
N SER A 309 -6.39 -16.99 -12.32
CA SER A 309 -5.94 -18.15 -13.10
C SER A 309 -6.82 -18.32 -14.34
N ASP A 310 -6.20 -18.71 -15.46
CA ASP A 310 -6.90 -18.94 -16.75
C ASP A 310 -7.81 -20.17 -16.75
#